data_AF-A0A812R8E7-F1
#
_entry.id   AF-A0A812R8E7-F1
#
_cell.length_a   1.000
_cell.length_b   1.000
_cell.length_c   1.000
_cell.angle_alpha   90.00
_cell.angle_beta   90.00
_cell.angle_gamma   90.00
#
_symmetry.space_group_name_H-M   'P 1'
#
loop_
_entity.id
_entity.type
_entity.pdbx_description
1 polymer ?
#
loop_
_entity_poly.entity_id
_entity_poly.type
_entity_poly.pdbx_seq_one_letter_code
_entity_poly.pdbx_strand_id
1 'polypeptide(L)'
;MSGTDVHFFSFAPEESIVGHEGPLWTPWAIQWWVTLFGIATFNIAMYAALTFCYYSSFSTNVTLKAYQQFMQATCGVYVFVCAYRSYMPAQYPLRYVWFDTPLSSILLVRSLAAVAEMCFIAQIARALSFIENQVNETNQSWGNCWHLVCQAAAHAMVIIIFLAQCFSFAGTITKSNKWYAFEEFNWGLAFAVGMPFFMVLSYQVFQLRREAKTPWTCSCNAMVYAVGMSAFCIGYVPYMFITDAPEYWQRYQDQLAEGFEFLSFWDGVKDAAFTRHHTHLEEVWEYATVWQTAYFSGAVWISLLLALAPKLEVTNTFKTLLGQEARAAAPDVEMK
;
A
#
# COMPACT_ATOMS: atom_id res chain seq x y z
N MET A 1 21.20 26.94 -17.61
CA MET A 1 21.51 25.52 -17.90
C MET A 1 20.19 24.87 -18.30
N SER A 2 20.20 24.27 -19.47
CA SER A 2 19.04 24.00 -20.34
C SER A 2 17.94 23.17 -19.68
N GLY A 3 16.72 23.72 -19.72
CA GLY A 3 15.49 23.01 -19.43
C GLY A 3 15.34 21.81 -20.35
N THR A 4 15.15 20.66 -19.73
CA THR A 4 14.51 19.52 -20.36
C THR A 4 13.03 19.69 -20.04
N ASP A 5 12.33 20.43 -20.89
CA ASP A 5 10.87 20.47 -20.90
C ASP A 5 10.39 19.12 -21.39
N VAL A 6 10.29 18.18 -20.44
CA VAL A 6 9.59 16.93 -20.65
C VAL A 6 8.10 17.23 -20.48
N HIS A 7 7.50 17.85 -21.49
CA HIS A 7 6.05 17.99 -21.57
C HIS A 7 5.44 16.60 -21.79
N PHE A 8 5.18 15.87 -20.70
CA PHE A 8 4.53 14.56 -20.74
C PHE A 8 3.01 14.65 -20.96
N PHE A 9 2.41 15.85 -21.00
CA PHE A 9 0.95 15.97 -21.05
C PHE A 9 0.52 17.18 -21.90
N SER A 10 -0.12 16.88 -23.02
CA SER A 10 -1.13 17.76 -23.60
C SER A 10 -2.47 17.24 -23.09
N PHE A 11 -3.17 18.00 -22.26
CA PHE A 11 -4.59 17.71 -22.04
C PHE A 11 -5.27 17.85 -23.40
N ALA A 12 -5.70 16.74 -23.99
CA ALA A 12 -6.62 16.82 -25.11
C ALA A 12 -7.89 17.51 -24.58
N PRO A 13 -8.33 18.64 -25.18
CA PRO A 13 -9.48 19.37 -24.69
C PRO A 13 -10.70 18.45 -24.60
N GLU A 14 -11.48 18.57 -23.53
CA GLU A 14 -12.64 17.71 -23.21
C GLU A 14 -13.62 17.58 -24.41
N GLU A 15 -13.72 18.61 -25.25
CA GLU A 15 -14.51 18.61 -26.50
C GLU A 15 -13.97 17.72 -27.62
N SER A 16 -12.67 17.41 -27.65
CA SER A 16 -12.03 16.60 -28.70
C SER A 16 -12.15 15.09 -28.48
N ILE A 17 -12.36 14.66 -27.23
CA ILE A 17 -12.46 13.24 -26.85
C ILE A 17 -13.94 12.80 -26.85
N VAL A 18 -14.87 13.71 -26.51
CA VAL A 18 -16.31 13.46 -26.54
C VAL A 18 -16.82 13.47 -27.98
N GLY A 19 -16.72 12.32 -28.66
CA GLY A 19 -17.23 12.15 -30.03
C GLY A 19 -16.36 11.32 -30.96
N HIS A 20 -15.27 10.71 -30.48
CA HIS A 20 -14.40 9.92 -31.35
C HIS A 20 -15.06 8.58 -31.75
N GLU A 21 -15.51 8.47 -33.01
CA GLU A 21 -16.16 7.27 -33.60
C GLU A 21 -15.18 6.12 -33.94
N GLY A 22 -14.10 5.95 -33.16
CA GLY A 22 -13.15 4.86 -33.35
C GLY A 22 -13.65 3.53 -32.78
N PRO A 23 -13.11 2.38 -33.23
CA PRO A 23 -13.39 1.11 -32.58
C PRO A 23 -12.84 1.15 -31.15
N LEU A 24 -13.73 1.09 -30.15
CA LEU A 24 -13.35 1.08 -28.75
C LEU A 24 -12.35 -0.06 -28.43
N TRP A 25 -12.48 -1.21 -29.06
CA TRP A 25 -11.61 -2.36 -28.78
C TRP A 25 -10.44 -2.43 -29.78
N THR A 26 -9.50 -1.51 -29.62
CA THR A 26 -8.20 -1.58 -30.31
C THR A 26 -7.35 -2.76 -29.77
N PRO A 27 -6.33 -3.23 -30.52
CA PRO A 27 -5.43 -4.28 -30.04
C PRO A 27 -4.76 -3.94 -28.71
N TRP A 28 -4.33 -2.68 -28.51
CA TRP A 28 -3.70 -2.25 -27.26
C TRP A 28 -4.68 -2.33 -26.09
N ALA A 29 -5.93 -1.87 -26.30
CA ALA A 29 -6.96 -1.83 -25.26
C ALA A 29 -7.32 -3.25 -24.80
N ILE A 30 -7.50 -4.17 -25.74
CA ILE A 30 -7.72 -5.59 -25.45
C ILE A 30 -6.53 -6.16 -24.68
N GLN A 31 -5.30 -5.92 -25.16
CA GLN A 31 -4.10 -6.46 -24.56
C GLN A 31 -3.91 -5.98 -23.11
N TRP A 32 -4.09 -4.68 -22.86
CA TRP A 32 -3.93 -4.12 -21.51
C TRP A 32 -5.01 -4.66 -20.56
N TRP A 33 -6.27 -4.63 -20.97
CA TRP A 33 -7.36 -5.13 -20.13
C TRP A 33 -7.24 -6.62 -19.83
N VAL A 34 -6.89 -7.45 -20.82
CA VAL A 34 -6.62 -8.89 -20.61
C VAL A 34 -5.43 -9.11 -19.66
N THR A 35 -4.40 -8.25 -19.74
CA THR A 35 -3.25 -8.29 -18.83
C THR A 35 -3.69 -8.00 -17.39
N LEU A 36 -4.46 -6.92 -17.17
CA LEU A 36 -5.01 -6.59 -15.85
C LEU A 36 -5.90 -7.72 -15.31
N PHE A 37 -6.76 -8.28 -16.16
CA PHE A 37 -7.62 -9.41 -15.81
C PHE A 37 -6.79 -10.63 -15.36
N GLY A 38 -5.74 -10.96 -16.11
CA GLY A 38 -4.82 -12.05 -15.80
C GLY A 38 -4.11 -11.83 -14.46
N ILE A 39 -3.58 -10.62 -14.22
CA ILE A 39 -2.95 -10.24 -12.95
C ILE A 39 -3.93 -10.39 -11.79
N ALA A 40 -5.15 -9.86 -11.92
CA ALA A 40 -6.19 -9.95 -10.90
C ALA A 40 -6.56 -11.40 -10.57
N THR A 41 -6.76 -12.23 -11.59
CA THR A 41 -7.07 -13.65 -11.43
C THR A 41 -5.93 -14.39 -10.72
N PHE A 42 -4.68 -14.12 -11.13
CA PHE A 42 -3.50 -14.67 -10.49
C PHE A 42 -3.40 -14.26 -9.02
N ASN A 43 -3.62 -12.98 -8.71
CA ASN A 43 -3.57 -12.47 -7.34
C ASN A 43 -4.64 -13.11 -6.45
N ILE A 44 -5.86 -13.30 -6.94
CA ILE A 44 -6.92 -14.03 -6.22
C ILE A 44 -6.50 -15.48 -5.97
N ALA A 45 -5.98 -16.16 -6.98
CA ALA A 45 -5.51 -17.54 -6.85
C ALA A 45 -4.38 -17.66 -5.83
N MET A 46 -3.42 -16.74 -5.83
CA MET A 46 -2.34 -16.67 -4.84
C MET A 46 -2.87 -16.42 -3.43
N TYR A 47 -3.80 -15.47 -3.25
CA TYR A 47 -4.44 -15.23 -1.96
C TYR A 47 -5.19 -16.48 -1.45
N ALA A 48 -5.96 -17.15 -2.31
CA ALA A 48 -6.69 -18.36 -1.95
C ALA A 48 -5.73 -19.50 -1.57
N ALA A 49 -4.66 -19.71 -2.34
CA ALA A 49 -3.64 -20.71 -2.05
C ALA A 49 -2.92 -20.40 -0.72
N LEU A 50 -2.53 -19.15 -0.49
CA LEU A 50 -1.94 -18.71 0.77
C LEU A 50 -2.89 -18.94 1.93
N THR A 51 -4.17 -18.55 1.79
CA THR A 51 -5.17 -18.76 2.84
C THR A 51 -5.32 -20.24 3.14
N PHE A 52 -5.49 -21.10 2.13
CA PHE A 52 -5.68 -22.54 2.32
C PHE A 52 -4.47 -23.21 2.99
N CYS A 53 -3.25 -22.93 2.52
CA CYS A 53 -2.02 -23.53 3.04
C CYS A 53 -1.57 -22.95 4.38
N TYR A 54 -1.76 -21.65 4.60
CA TYR A 54 -1.27 -20.97 5.80
C TYR A 54 -2.26 -21.02 6.95
N TYR A 55 -3.58 -21.09 6.69
CA TYR A 55 -4.60 -21.12 7.75
C TYR A 55 -4.46 -22.34 8.68
N SER A 56 -4.13 -23.51 8.13
CA SER A 56 -3.86 -24.71 8.95
C SER A 56 -2.60 -24.58 9.82
N SER A 57 -1.73 -23.61 9.51
CA SER A 57 -0.47 -23.35 10.19
C SER A 57 -0.55 -22.17 11.17
N PHE A 58 -1.76 -21.67 11.47
CA PHE A 58 -1.95 -20.60 12.45
C PHE A 58 -1.52 -21.03 13.85
N SER A 59 -0.96 -20.09 14.59
CA SER A 59 -0.51 -20.36 15.96
C SER A 59 -1.69 -20.67 16.88
N THR A 60 -1.43 -21.51 17.89
CA THR A 60 -2.35 -21.73 19.01
C THR A 60 -2.37 -20.55 19.99
N ASN A 61 -1.33 -19.71 19.98
CA ASN A 61 -1.27 -18.51 20.82
C ASN A 61 -2.31 -17.48 20.34
N VAL A 62 -3.18 -17.04 21.25
CA VAL A 62 -4.31 -16.15 20.95
C VAL A 62 -3.86 -14.84 20.30
N THR A 63 -2.84 -14.19 20.85
CA THR A 63 -2.33 -12.90 20.34
C THR A 63 -1.74 -13.04 18.94
N LEU A 64 -0.91 -14.06 18.72
CA LEU A 64 -0.30 -14.31 17.42
C LEU A 64 -1.34 -14.73 16.38
N LYS A 65 -2.31 -15.56 16.77
CA LYS A 65 -3.42 -15.95 15.89
C LYS A 65 -4.26 -14.75 15.47
N ALA A 66 -4.57 -13.85 16.40
CA ALA A 66 -5.31 -12.62 16.09
C ALA A 66 -4.54 -11.72 15.10
N TYR A 67 -3.22 -11.60 15.26
CA TYR A 67 -2.36 -10.91 14.29
C TYR A 67 -2.39 -11.59 12.92
N GLN A 68 -2.21 -12.91 12.84
CA GLN A 68 -2.27 -13.66 11.57
C GLN A 68 -3.62 -13.51 10.86
N GLN A 69 -4.72 -13.59 11.62
CA GLN A 69 -6.08 -13.40 11.11
C GLN A 69 -6.29 -11.98 10.58
N PHE A 70 -5.82 -10.97 11.31
CA PHE A 70 -5.89 -9.58 10.89
C PHE A 70 -5.19 -9.39 9.54
N MET A 71 -3.92 -9.81 9.43
CA MET A 71 -3.12 -9.64 8.21
C MET A 71 -3.79 -10.31 7.00
N GLN A 72 -4.32 -11.54 7.17
CA GLN A 72 -5.03 -12.27 6.12
C GLN A 72 -6.35 -11.62 5.72
N ALA A 73 -7.13 -11.11 6.67
CA ALA A 73 -8.39 -10.43 6.39
C ALA A 73 -8.17 -9.13 5.61
N THR A 74 -7.24 -8.28 6.05
CA THR A 74 -6.91 -7.02 5.37
C THR A 74 -6.29 -7.25 4.00
N CYS A 75 -5.46 -8.30 3.84
CA CYS A 75 -4.94 -8.68 2.53
C CYS A 75 -6.06 -9.12 1.59
N GLY A 76 -7.02 -9.93 2.06
CA GLY A 76 -8.17 -10.34 1.26
C GLY A 76 -8.95 -9.15 0.72
N VAL A 77 -9.29 -8.19 1.59
CA VAL A 77 -9.96 -6.95 1.18
C VAL A 77 -9.16 -6.21 0.11
N TYR A 78 -7.85 -6.05 0.32
CA TYR A 78 -6.98 -5.38 -0.65
C TYR A 78 -6.94 -6.08 -2.01
N VAL A 79 -6.76 -7.41 -2.03
CA VAL A 79 -6.70 -8.25 -3.24
C VAL A 79 -8.01 -8.17 -4.02
N PHE A 80 -9.16 -8.35 -3.36
CA PHE A 80 -10.46 -8.35 -4.05
C PHE A 80 -10.84 -6.97 -4.59
N VAL A 81 -10.51 -5.89 -3.87
CA VAL A 81 -10.71 -4.54 -4.40
C VAL A 81 -9.78 -4.26 -5.59
N CYS A 82 -8.50 -4.64 -5.51
CA CYS A 82 -7.59 -4.46 -6.65
C CYS A 82 -8.04 -5.29 -7.86
N ALA A 83 -8.55 -6.51 -7.64
CA ALA A 83 -9.13 -7.32 -8.70
C ALA A 83 -10.37 -6.66 -9.31
N TYR A 84 -11.28 -6.14 -8.49
CA TYR A 84 -12.44 -5.38 -8.97
C TYR A 84 -12.00 -4.21 -9.88
N ARG A 85 -11.01 -3.43 -9.43
CA ARG A 85 -10.48 -2.28 -10.17
C ARG A 85 -9.67 -2.66 -11.41
N SER A 86 -9.12 -3.87 -11.46
CA SER A 86 -8.48 -4.44 -12.65
C SER A 86 -9.52 -4.88 -13.68
N TYR A 87 -10.64 -5.44 -13.23
CA TYR A 87 -11.76 -5.82 -14.10
C TYR A 87 -12.53 -4.61 -14.61
N MET A 88 -12.64 -3.55 -13.80
CA MET A 88 -13.33 -2.30 -14.11
C MET A 88 -12.38 -1.10 -13.95
N PRO A 89 -11.40 -0.91 -14.87
CA PRO A 89 -10.51 0.23 -14.81
C PRO A 89 -11.28 1.55 -14.90
N ALA A 90 -10.88 2.51 -14.06
CA ALA A 90 -11.46 3.85 -14.01
C ALA A 90 -10.39 4.88 -13.62
N GLN A 91 -10.59 6.13 -14.06
CA GLN A 91 -9.82 7.29 -13.65
C GLN A 91 -10.72 8.35 -13.02
N TYR A 92 -10.28 8.89 -11.89
CA TYR A 92 -11.15 9.72 -11.05
C TYR A 92 -11.30 11.16 -11.54
N PRO A 93 -10.24 11.93 -11.86
CA PRO A 93 -10.35 13.37 -12.08
C PRO A 93 -11.32 13.75 -13.21
N LEU A 94 -11.27 12.99 -14.31
CA LEU A 94 -12.06 13.23 -15.52
C LEU A 94 -13.14 12.16 -15.76
N ARG A 95 -13.48 11.35 -14.75
CA ARG A 95 -14.56 10.33 -14.81
C ARG A 95 -14.44 9.31 -15.95
N TYR A 96 -13.24 9.07 -16.46
CA TYR A 96 -13.04 8.09 -17.51
C TYR A 96 -13.22 6.67 -16.98
N VAL A 97 -13.97 5.85 -17.72
CA VAL A 97 -14.25 4.47 -17.36
C VAL A 97 -14.01 3.55 -18.55
N TRP A 98 -13.59 2.33 -18.26
CA TRP A 98 -13.45 1.28 -19.28
C TRP A 98 -14.79 0.66 -19.68
N PHE A 99 -15.78 0.68 -18.78
CA PHE A 99 -17.13 0.18 -19.06
C PHE A 99 -18.17 1.17 -18.57
N ASP A 100 -19.14 1.53 -19.40
CA ASP A 100 -20.29 2.33 -18.95
C ASP A 100 -21.32 1.44 -18.25
N THR A 101 -21.06 1.15 -16.98
CA THR A 101 -22.00 0.45 -16.11
C THR A 101 -22.05 1.13 -14.74
N PRO A 102 -23.12 0.95 -13.95
CA PRO A 102 -23.18 1.46 -12.58
C PRO A 102 -22.04 0.94 -11.69
N LEU A 103 -21.45 -0.22 -12.01
CA LEU A 103 -20.29 -0.77 -11.30
C LEU A 103 -19.03 0.08 -11.51
N SER A 104 -18.93 0.79 -12.63
CA SER A 104 -17.83 1.73 -12.90
C SER A 104 -18.07 3.12 -12.30
N SER A 105 -19.03 3.27 -11.37
CA SER A 105 -19.25 4.53 -10.67
C SER A 105 -17.94 5.00 -9.99
N ILE A 106 -17.53 6.24 -10.28
CA ILE A 106 -16.27 6.80 -9.76
C ILE A 106 -16.30 6.87 -8.24
N LEU A 107 -17.44 7.23 -7.65
CA LEU A 107 -17.61 7.27 -6.21
C LEU A 107 -17.48 5.88 -5.56
N LEU A 108 -18.05 4.84 -6.20
CA LEU A 108 -17.93 3.45 -5.75
C LEU A 108 -16.48 2.98 -5.83
N VAL A 109 -15.84 3.15 -7.00
CA VAL A 109 -14.45 2.73 -7.21
C VAL A 109 -13.52 3.43 -6.22
N ARG A 110 -13.71 4.74 -5.99
CA ARG A 110 -12.89 5.48 -5.02
C ARG A 110 -13.10 4.98 -3.60
N SER A 111 -14.35 4.69 -3.22
CA SER A 111 -14.70 4.17 -1.90
C SER A 111 -14.08 2.80 -1.65
N LEU A 112 -14.15 1.89 -2.62
CA LEU A 112 -13.47 0.60 -2.55
C LEU A 112 -11.95 0.79 -2.42
N ALA A 113 -11.37 1.64 -3.27
CA ALA A 113 -9.94 1.94 -3.22
C ALA A 113 -9.52 2.50 -1.85
N ALA A 114 -10.32 3.38 -1.23
CA ALA A 114 -10.02 3.92 0.08
C ALA A 114 -10.02 2.85 1.18
N VAL A 115 -10.99 1.92 1.14
CA VAL A 115 -11.01 0.77 2.06
C VAL A 115 -9.79 -0.11 1.87
N ALA A 116 -9.38 -0.37 0.62
CA ALA A 116 -8.19 -1.15 0.31
C ALA A 116 -6.92 -0.46 0.81
N GLU A 117 -6.74 0.83 0.51
CA GLU A 117 -5.59 1.62 0.95
C GLU A 117 -5.47 1.66 2.47
N MET A 118 -6.59 1.78 3.19
CA MET A 118 -6.62 1.66 4.65
C MET A 118 -6.21 0.27 5.14
N CYS A 119 -6.65 -0.80 4.47
CA CYS A 119 -6.22 -2.17 4.79
C CYS A 119 -4.72 -2.38 4.50
N PHE A 120 -4.18 -1.76 3.46
CA PHE A 120 -2.78 -1.86 3.08
C PHE A 120 -1.87 -1.18 4.12
N ILE A 121 -2.14 0.08 4.46
CA ILE A 121 -1.34 0.78 5.47
C ILE A 121 -1.49 0.14 6.85
N ALA A 122 -2.68 -0.39 7.18
CA ALA A 122 -2.89 -1.08 8.45
C ALA A 122 -2.05 -2.36 8.56
N GLN A 123 -1.86 -3.11 7.46
CA GLN A 123 -0.95 -4.26 7.44
C GLN A 123 0.49 -3.85 7.75
N ILE A 124 0.99 -2.80 7.08
CA ILE A 124 2.35 -2.30 7.28
C ILE A 124 2.53 -1.80 8.73
N ALA A 125 1.64 -0.92 9.19
CA ALA A 125 1.68 -0.39 10.55
C ALA A 125 1.60 -1.50 11.61
N ARG A 126 0.72 -2.49 11.40
CA ARG A 126 0.56 -3.60 12.33
C ARG A 126 1.78 -4.51 12.36
N ALA A 127 2.39 -4.80 11.22
CA ALA A 127 3.63 -5.57 11.15
C ALA A 127 4.79 -4.85 11.85
N LEU A 128 4.95 -3.54 11.62
CA LEU A 128 5.94 -2.72 12.32
C LEU A 128 5.77 -2.80 13.85
N SER A 129 4.55 -2.49 14.31
CA SER A 129 4.20 -2.52 15.73
C SER A 129 4.41 -3.91 16.35
N PHE A 130 3.99 -4.97 15.65
CA PHE A 130 4.08 -6.34 16.15
C PHE A 130 5.53 -6.81 16.30
N ILE A 131 6.37 -6.61 15.28
CA ILE A 131 7.78 -7.02 15.34
C ILE A 131 8.52 -6.20 16.40
N GLU A 132 8.27 -4.89 16.50
CA GLU A 132 8.92 -4.06 17.52
C GLU A 132 8.53 -4.48 18.94
N ASN A 133 7.28 -4.91 19.18
CA ASN A 133 6.91 -5.50 20.47
C ASN A 133 7.76 -6.74 20.78
N GLN A 134 7.98 -7.62 19.79
CA GLN A 134 8.82 -8.80 19.98
C GLN A 134 10.30 -8.46 20.19
N VAL A 135 10.83 -7.41 19.54
CA VAL A 135 12.21 -6.92 19.76
C VAL A 135 12.35 -6.30 21.15
N ASN A 136 11.34 -5.57 21.62
CA ASN A 136 11.36 -4.97 22.94
C ASN A 136 11.33 -6.03 24.06
N GLU A 137 10.57 -7.12 23.87
CA GLU A 137 10.57 -8.28 24.78
C GLU A 137 11.94 -8.94 24.93
N THR A 138 12.85 -8.77 23.96
CA THR A 138 14.22 -9.30 24.04
C THR A 138 15.22 -8.33 24.70
N ASN A 139 14.77 -7.20 25.26
CA ASN A 139 15.63 -6.13 25.82
C ASN A 139 16.70 -5.57 24.85
N GLN A 140 16.51 -5.78 23.54
CA GLN A 140 17.42 -5.32 22.48
C GLN A 140 16.83 -4.12 21.70
N SER A 141 15.63 -3.67 22.09
CA SER A 141 15.14 -2.37 21.66
C SER A 141 16.03 -1.25 22.21
N TRP A 142 16.06 -0.10 21.56
CA TRP A 142 16.86 1.07 21.96
C TRP A 142 16.29 1.81 23.18
N GLY A 143 15.65 1.06 24.09
CA GLY A 143 15.01 1.55 25.30
C GLY A 143 13.51 1.85 25.14
N ASN A 144 12.84 2.02 26.29
CA ASN A 144 11.39 2.19 26.37
C ASN A 144 10.89 3.41 25.57
N CYS A 145 11.66 4.50 25.52
CA CYS A 145 11.29 5.68 24.73
C CYS A 145 11.24 5.36 23.23
N TRP A 146 12.21 4.62 22.70
CA TRP A 146 12.24 4.23 21.29
C TRP A 146 11.03 3.36 20.94
N HIS A 147 10.76 2.36 21.78
CA HIS A 147 9.61 1.49 21.63
C HIS A 147 8.30 2.31 21.54
N LEU A 148 8.07 3.22 22.49
CA LEU A 148 6.87 4.07 22.51
C LEU A 148 6.74 4.94 21.26
N VAL A 149 7.84 5.56 20.80
CA VAL A 149 7.84 6.39 19.60
C VAL A 149 7.58 5.53 18.35
N CYS A 150 8.12 4.32 18.26
CA CYS A 150 7.84 3.40 17.15
C CYS A 150 6.36 3.00 17.11
N GLN A 151 5.76 2.70 18.28
CA GLN A 151 4.33 2.42 18.37
C GLN A 151 3.50 3.64 17.93
N ALA A 152 3.87 4.85 18.38
CA ALA A 152 3.20 6.09 17.98
C ALA A 152 3.33 6.34 16.47
N ALA A 153 4.50 6.09 15.88
CA ALA A 153 4.74 6.22 14.45
C ALA A 153 3.85 5.28 13.63
N ALA A 154 3.72 4.01 14.04
CA ALA A 154 2.84 3.05 13.37
C ALA A 154 1.37 3.53 13.36
N HIS A 155 0.87 4.10 14.47
CA HIS A 155 -0.47 4.69 14.52
C HIS A 155 -0.59 5.97 13.68
N ALA A 156 0.44 6.82 13.73
CA ALA A 156 0.49 8.05 12.95
C ALA A 156 0.40 7.77 11.44
N MET A 157 1.09 6.73 10.95
CA MET A 157 0.99 6.30 9.54
C MET A 157 -0.46 6.06 9.11
N VAL A 158 -1.24 5.33 9.91
CA VAL A 158 -2.65 5.04 9.61
C VAL A 158 -3.51 6.30 9.64
N ILE A 159 -3.28 7.20 10.60
CA ILE A 159 -4.01 8.47 10.71
C ILE A 159 -3.72 9.38 9.52
N ILE A 160 -2.45 9.48 9.12
CA ILE A 160 -2.02 10.27 7.97
C ILE A 160 -2.66 9.75 6.69
N ILE A 161 -2.66 8.43 6.46
CA ILE A 161 -3.31 7.85 5.28
C ILE A 161 -4.84 8.01 5.33
N PHE A 162 -5.47 7.95 6.50
CA PHE A 162 -6.88 8.29 6.63
C PHE A 162 -7.18 9.72 6.18
N LEU A 163 -6.35 10.70 6.55
CA LEU A 163 -6.46 12.07 6.06
C LEU A 163 -6.21 12.15 4.55
N ALA A 164 -5.27 11.37 4.01
CA ALA A 164 -5.05 11.24 2.58
C ALA A 164 -6.32 10.79 1.84
N GLN A 165 -7.08 9.84 2.41
CA GLN A 165 -8.37 9.41 1.85
C GLN A 165 -9.38 10.56 1.79
N CYS A 166 -9.48 11.38 2.85
CA CYS A 166 -10.36 12.54 2.86
C CYS A 166 -10.01 13.52 1.72
N PHE A 167 -8.72 13.77 1.48
CA PHE A 167 -8.27 14.59 0.36
C PHE A 167 -8.59 13.92 -0.99
N SER A 168 -8.39 12.62 -1.12
CA SER A 168 -8.74 11.89 -2.33
C SER A 168 -10.22 11.99 -2.69
N PHE A 169 -11.09 11.88 -1.68
CA PHE A 169 -12.53 12.10 -1.85
C PHE A 169 -12.83 13.54 -2.25
N ALA A 170 -12.17 14.52 -1.62
CA ALA A 170 -12.34 15.92 -2.01
C ALA A 170 -11.89 16.17 -3.46
N GLY A 171 -10.78 15.59 -3.90
CA GLY A 171 -10.29 15.66 -5.28
C GLY A 171 -11.23 14.96 -6.26
N THR A 172 -11.77 13.81 -5.87
CA THR A 172 -12.78 13.09 -6.64
C THR A 172 -14.01 13.95 -6.80
N ILE A 173 -14.63 14.41 -5.71
CA ILE A 173 -15.88 15.18 -5.73
C ILE A 173 -15.71 16.49 -6.51
N THR A 174 -14.66 17.26 -6.23
CA THR A 174 -14.49 18.61 -6.81
C THR A 174 -13.81 18.63 -8.19
N LYS A 175 -13.32 17.49 -8.69
CA LYS A 175 -12.43 17.38 -9.87
C LYS A 175 -11.12 18.19 -9.75
N SER A 176 -10.73 18.62 -8.55
CA SER A 176 -9.55 19.46 -8.34
C SER A 176 -8.29 18.64 -8.04
N ASN A 177 -7.25 18.79 -8.87
CA ASN A 177 -5.96 18.11 -8.67
C ASN A 177 -5.19 18.55 -7.42
N LYS A 178 -5.54 19.71 -6.86
CA LYS A 178 -4.96 20.21 -5.60
C LYS A 178 -5.11 19.20 -4.46
N TRP A 179 -6.28 18.57 -4.36
CA TRP A 179 -6.54 17.64 -3.27
C TRP A 179 -5.79 16.32 -3.46
N TYR A 180 -5.64 15.85 -4.71
CA TYR A 180 -4.78 14.70 -5.00
C TYR A 180 -3.30 15.01 -4.67
N ALA A 181 -2.83 16.23 -4.90
CA ALA A 181 -1.49 16.64 -4.47
C ALA A 181 -1.32 16.52 -2.93
N PHE A 182 -2.34 16.90 -2.15
CA PHE A 182 -2.33 16.71 -0.70
C PHE A 182 -2.44 15.24 -0.29
N GLU A 183 -3.23 14.42 -0.99
CA GLU A 183 -3.27 12.97 -0.79
C GLU A 183 -1.87 12.35 -0.96
N GLU A 184 -1.23 12.59 -2.11
CA GLU A 184 0.09 12.00 -2.40
C GLU A 184 1.17 12.52 -1.45
N PHE A 185 1.10 13.79 -1.05
CA PHE A 185 1.96 14.33 -0.01
C PHE A 185 1.80 13.57 1.32
N ASN A 186 0.57 13.23 1.72
CA ASN A 186 0.32 12.47 2.95
C ASN A 186 0.81 11.02 2.83
N TRP A 187 0.72 10.39 1.66
CA TRP A 187 1.37 9.10 1.40
C TRP A 187 2.89 9.17 1.60
N GLY A 188 3.54 10.18 1.03
CA GLY A 188 4.97 10.43 1.25
C GLY A 188 5.31 10.67 2.72
N LEU A 189 4.49 11.46 3.42
CA LEU A 189 4.67 11.77 4.84
C LEU A 189 4.51 10.54 5.74
N ALA A 190 3.52 9.68 5.50
CA ALA A 190 3.32 8.46 6.27
C ALA A 190 4.56 7.55 6.18
N PHE A 191 5.09 7.33 4.97
CA PHE A 191 6.29 6.50 4.81
C PHE A 191 7.56 7.19 5.29
N ALA A 192 7.67 8.52 5.23
CA ALA A 192 8.76 9.26 5.84
C ALA A 192 8.78 9.10 7.37
N VAL A 193 7.62 9.11 8.02
CA VAL A 193 7.48 8.85 9.46
C VAL A 193 7.90 7.41 9.81
N GLY A 194 7.52 6.42 9.00
CA GLY A 194 7.87 5.00 9.23
C GLY A 194 9.33 4.65 8.93
N MET A 195 9.94 5.32 7.95
CA MET A 195 11.29 5.04 7.42
C MET A 195 12.38 4.81 8.47
N PRO A 196 12.61 5.70 9.47
CA PRO A 196 13.65 5.47 10.46
C PRO A 196 13.41 4.20 11.28
N PHE A 197 12.16 3.84 11.54
CA PHE A 197 11.82 2.63 12.29
C PHE A 197 12.05 1.37 11.47
N PHE A 198 11.75 1.37 10.17
CA PHE A 198 12.09 0.23 9.30
C PHE A 198 13.62 0.00 9.26
N MET A 199 14.40 1.07 9.19
CA MET A 199 15.87 0.99 9.14
C MET A 199 16.46 0.47 10.44
N VAL A 200 16.04 1.03 11.58
CA VAL A 200 16.51 0.57 12.90
C VAL A 200 16.04 -0.84 13.19
N LEU A 201 14.80 -1.18 12.84
CA LEU A 201 14.28 -2.54 12.97
C LEU A 201 15.11 -3.53 12.13
N SER A 202 15.49 -3.16 10.91
CA SER A 202 16.38 -3.99 10.08
C SER A 202 17.70 -4.30 10.78
N TYR A 203 18.29 -3.29 11.43
CA TYR A 203 19.51 -3.45 12.22
C TYR A 203 19.29 -4.33 13.45
N GLN A 204 18.24 -4.10 14.23
CA GLN A 204 17.94 -4.87 15.44
C GLN A 204 17.67 -6.35 15.12
N VAL A 205 16.86 -6.62 14.10
CA VAL A 205 16.58 -8.00 13.66
C VAL A 205 17.85 -8.68 13.15
N PHE A 206 18.72 -7.95 12.45
CA PHE A 206 20.02 -8.47 12.02
C PHE A 206 20.92 -8.85 13.20
N GLN A 207 21.00 -8.01 14.24
CA GLN A 207 21.80 -8.29 15.43
C GLN A 207 21.26 -9.49 16.21
N LEU A 208 19.95 -9.54 16.46
CA LEU A 208 19.30 -10.68 17.12
C LEU A 208 19.57 -12.00 16.40
N ARG A 209 19.57 -11.99 15.06
CA ARG A 209 19.88 -13.16 14.26
C ARG A 209 21.32 -13.62 14.44
N ARG A 210 22.25 -12.67 14.43
CA ARG A 210 23.69 -12.92 14.60
C ARG A 210 23.98 -13.54 15.96
N GLU A 211 23.37 -13.01 17.02
CA GLU A 211 23.49 -13.55 18.39
C GLU A 211 22.93 -14.97 18.48
N ALA A 212 21.76 -15.22 17.89
CA ALA A 212 21.11 -16.52 17.92
C ALA A 212 21.79 -17.59 17.05
N LYS A 213 22.83 -17.24 16.27
CA LYS A 213 23.55 -18.14 15.34
C LYS A 213 22.63 -18.96 14.42
N THR A 214 21.46 -18.41 14.09
CA THR A 214 20.47 -19.12 13.29
C THR A 214 20.91 -19.14 11.82
N PRO A 215 20.79 -20.30 11.12
CA PRO A 215 21.11 -20.37 9.70
C PRO A 215 20.23 -19.42 8.89
N TRP A 216 20.72 -19.02 7.71
CA TRP A 216 19.95 -18.23 6.77
C TRP A 216 18.80 -19.05 6.16
N THR A 217 17.69 -19.16 6.87
CA THR A 217 16.44 -19.70 6.33
C THR A 217 15.62 -18.57 5.72
N CYS A 218 14.91 -18.87 4.63
CA CYS A 218 13.89 -17.99 4.03
C CYS A 218 12.67 -17.76 4.95
N SER A 219 12.66 -18.32 6.17
CA SER A 219 11.54 -18.28 7.12
C SER A 219 11.52 -17.05 8.04
N CYS A 220 12.60 -16.26 8.11
CA CYS A 220 12.60 -15.03 8.91
C CYS A 220 11.87 -13.88 8.18
N ASN A 221 10.54 -13.97 8.14
CA ASN A 221 9.68 -13.00 7.47
C ASN A 221 9.83 -11.57 8.04
N ALA A 222 10.24 -11.42 9.31
CA ALA A 222 10.52 -10.11 9.91
C ALA A 222 11.72 -9.39 9.27
N MET A 223 12.80 -10.11 8.93
CA MET A 223 13.96 -9.49 8.29
C MET A 223 13.63 -9.08 6.86
N VAL A 224 12.93 -9.94 6.12
CA VAL A 224 12.43 -9.64 4.76
C VAL A 224 11.55 -8.40 4.79
N TYR A 225 10.63 -8.32 5.75
CA TYR A 225 9.78 -7.15 5.95
C TYR A 225 10.60 -5.88 6.24
N ALA A 226 11.47 -5.90 7.27
CA ALA A 226 12.18 -4.70 7.70
C ALA A 226 13.12 -4.16 6.60
N VAL A 227 13.90 -5.05 5.97
CA VAL A 227 14.83 -4.68 4.90
C VAL A 227 14.05 -4.26 3.64
N GLY A 228 12.99 -4.99 3.29
CA GLY A 228 12.13 -4.67 2.14
C GLY A 228 11.47 -3.31 2.28
N MET A 229 10.88 -3.00 3.44
CA MET A 229 10.28 -1.69 3.71
C MET A 229 11.33 -0.58 3.75
N SER A 230 12.53 -0.84 4.29
CA SER A 230 13.62 0.13 4.26
C SER A 230 14.05 0.46 2.84
N ALA A 231 14.25 -0.57 2.00
CA ALA A 231 14.61 -0.40 0.60
C ALA A 231 13.51 0.32 -0.20
N PHE A 232 12.25 -0.03 0.06
CA PHE A 232 11.10 0.66 -0.52
C PHE A 232 11.09 2.14 -0.16
N CYS A 233 11.23 2.50 1.13
CA CYS A 233 11.20 3.90 1.57
C CYS A 233 12.34 4.74 0.96
N ILE A 234 13.52 4.16 0.73
CA ILE A 234 14.65 4.88 0.12
C ILE A 234 14.30 5.41 -1.28
N GLY A 235 13.55 4.63 -2.08
CA GLY A 235 13.11 5.07 -3.40
C GLY A 235 11.79 5.83 -3.38
N TYR A 236 10.80 5.31 -2.64
CA TYR A 236 9.44 5.81 -2.62
C TYR A 236 9.34 7.21 -2.00
N VAL A 237 9.96 7.47 -0.84
CA VAL A 237 9.80 8.74 -0.14
C VAL A 237 10.31 9.94 -0.98
N PRO A 238 11.52 9.89 -1.58
CA PRO A 238 11.96 10.94 -2.50
C PRO A 238 11.04 11.08 -3.72
N TYR A 239 10.60 9.97 -4.33
CA TYR A 239 9.69 9.98 -5.48
C TYR A 239 8.40 10.75 -5.16
N MET A 240 7.78 10.49 -3.99
CA MET A 240 6.53 11.17 -3.59
C MET A 240 6.69 12.69 -3.48
N PHE A 241 7.80 13.17 -2.90
CA PHE A 241 7.99 14.60 -2.65
C PHE A 241 8.58 15.37 -3.83
N ILE A 242 9.32 14.71 -4.72
CA ILE A 242 10.03 15.35 -5.83
C ILE A 242 9.26 15.21 -7.15
N THR A 243 8.54 14.11 -7.33
CA THR A 243 7.87 13.78 -8.59
C THR A 243 6.36 13.78 -8.42
N ASP A 244 5.82 12.89 -7.59
CA ASP A 244 4.40 12.54 -7.62
C ASP A 244 3.48 13.66 -7.11
N ALA A 245 3.69 14.13 -5.87
CA ALA A 245 2.87 15.21 -5.30
C ALA A 245 3.04 16.55 -6.06
N PRO A 246 4.26 16.95 -6.47
CA PRO A 246 4.44 18.12 -7.33
C PRO A 246 3.74 18.02 -8.69
N GLU A 247 3.68 16.83 -9.31
CA GLU A 247 2.99 16.64 -10.59
C GLU A 247 1.49 16.93 -10.47
N TYR A 248 0.82 16.44 -9.43
CA TYR A 248 -0.57 16.79 -9.16
C TYR A 248 -0.77 18.29 -8.86
N TRP A 249 0.20 18.91 -8.20
CA TRP A 249 0.16 20.35 -7.98
C TRP A 249 0.28 21.13 -9.30
N GLN A 250 1.16 20.69 -10.21
CA GLN A 250 1.31 21.29 -11.53
C GLN A 250 0.01 21.14 -12.34
N ARG A 251 -0.59 19.94 -12.35
CA ARG A 251 -1.90 19.71 -12.99
C ARG A 251 -2.99 20.63 -12.45
N TYR A 252 -2.93 20.99 -11.16
CA TYR A 252 -3.86 21.97 -10.59
C TYR A 252 -3.57 23.39 -11.09
N GLN A 253 -2.31 23.78 -11.26
CA GLN A 253 -1.98 25.09 -11.87
C GLN A 253 -2.46 25.14 -13.33
N ASP A 254 -2.31 24.05 -14.07
CA ASP A 254 -2.77 23.96 -15.46
C ASP A 254 -4.31 24.08 -15.53
N GLN A 255 -5.04 23.39 -14.63
CA GLN A 255 -6.49 23.57 -14.48
C GLN A 255 -6.88 25.04 -14.23
N LEU A 256 -6.14 25.77 -13.40
CA LEU A 256 -6.40 27.19 -13.17
C LEU A 256 -6.10 28.05 -14.40
N ALA A 257 -5.01 27.77 -15.12
CA ALA A 257 -4.60 28.49 -16.31
C ALA A 257 -5.59 28.32 -17.48
N GLU A 258 -6.19 27.13 -17.58
CA GLU A 258 -7.22 26.79 -18.57
C GLU A 258 -8.62 27.31 -18.19
N GLY A 259 -8.78 27.88 -16.99
CA GLY A 259 -10.09 28.35 -16.51
C GLY A 259 -11.06 27.21 -16.16
N PHE A 260 -10.53 26.05 -15.75
CA PHE A 260 -11.32 24.87 -15.43
C PHE A 260 -12.34 25.14 -14.32
N GLU A 261 -13.61 24.80 -14.57
CA GLU A 261 -14.69 24.96 -13.61
C GLU A 261 -14.74 23.77 -12.64
N PHE A 262 -14.35 24.01 -11.38
CA PHE A 262 -14.46 23.01 -10.33
C PHE A 262 -15.91 22.81 -9.88
N LEU A 263 -16.24 21.57 -9.53
CA LEU A 263 -17.59 21.25 -9.06
C LEU A 263 -17.78 21.66 -7.60
N SER A 264 -19.00 22.12 -7.29
CA SER A 264 -19.46 22.25 -5.91
C SER A 264 -19.51 20.87 -5.23
N PHE A 265 -19.54 20.83 -3.90
CA PHE A 265 -19.51 19.55 -3.18
C PHE A 265 -20.67 18.62 -3.56
N TRP A 266 -21.91 19.11 -3.54
CA TRP A 266 -23.07 18.25 -3.79
C TRP A 266 -23.25 17.89 -5.25
N ASP A 267 -22.91 18.82 -6.16
CA ASP A 267 -22.92 18.52 -7.59
C ASP A 267 -21.83 17.51 -7.92
N GLY A 268 -20.66 17.66 -7.31
CA GLY A 268 -19.55 16.73 -7.40
C GLY A 268 -19.85 15.32 -6.89
N VAL A 269 -20.62 15.19 -5.81
CA VAL A 269 -21.05 13.87 -5.31
C VAL A 269 -21.99 13.19 -6.31
N LYS A 270 -22.97 13.92 -6.85
CA LYS A 270 -23.89 13.40 -7.86
C LYS A 270 -23.12 13.04 -9.14
N ASP A 271 -22.24 13.93 -9.59
CA ASP A 271 -21.39 13.73 -10.75
C ASP A 271 -20.50 12.48 -10.60
N ALA A 272 -19.76 12.35 -9.49
CA ALA A 272 -18.93 11.17 -9.23
C ALA A 272 -19.75 9.87 -9.12
N ALA A 273 -21.02 9.94 -8.72
CA ALA A 273 -21.89 8.77 -8.64
C ALA A 273 -22.40 8.33 -10.02
N PHE A 274 -22.78 9.28 -10.88
CA PHE A 274 -23.57 9.00 -12.08
C PHE A 274 -22.86 9.27 -13.41
N THR A 275 -21.95 10.24 -13.46
CA THR A 275 -21.21 10.61 -14.67
C THR A 275 -20.09 9.61 -14.94
N ARG A 276 -20.05 9.13 -16.18
CA ARG A 276 -19.06 8.17 -16.68
C ARG A 276 -18.76 8.52 -18.13
N HIS A 277 -17.48 8.73 -18.44
CA HIS A 277 -17.03 8.96 -19.80
C HIS A 277 -16.35 7.69 -20.30
N HIS A 278 -17.09 6.89 -21.08
CA HIS A 278 -16.54 5.65 -21.65
C HIS A 278 -15.56 5.98 -22.76
N THR A 279 -14.32 5.51 -22.62
CA THR A 279 -13.28 5.68 -23.64
C THR A 279 -12.22 4.59 -23.52
N HIS A 280 -11.68 4.16 -24.66
CA HIS A 280 -10.48 3.33 -24.76
C HIS A 280 -9.44 4.01 -25.67
N LEU A 281 -9.32 5.34 -25.58
CA LEU A 281 -8.28 6.09 -26.27
C LEU A 281 -6.96 6.02 -25.50
N GLU A 282 -5.88 5.71 -26.19
CA GLU A 282 -4.58 5.43 -25.56
C GLU A 282 -4.05 6.63 -24.77
N GLU A 283 -4.20 7.84 -25.32
CA GLU A 283 -3.82 9.10 -24.70
C GLU A 283 -4.47 9.34 -23.33
N VAL A 284 -5.69 8.82 -23.12
CA VAL A 284 -6.38 8.92 -21.82
C VAL A 284 -5.76 7.96 -20.82
N TRP A 285 -5.34 6.77 -21.27
CA TRP A 285 -4.96 5.66 -20.41
C TRP A 285 -3.45 5.42 -20.31
N GLU A 286 -2.60 6.11 -21.06
CA GLU A 286 -1.15 5.88 -21.12
C GLU A 286 -0.53 5.86 -19.71
N TYR A 287 -0.76 6.92 -18.93
CA TYR A 287 -0.28 7.01 -17.55
C TYR A 287 -0.89 5.91 -16.66
N ALA A 288 -2.20 5.71 -16.74
CA ALA A 288 -2.89 4.69 -15.96
C ALA A 288 -2.43 3.26 -16.31
N THR A 289 -2.03 3.01 -17.54
CA THR A 289 -1.54 1.72 -18.01
C THR A 289 -0.29 1.31 -17.24
N VAL A 290 0.65 2.25 -17.05
CA VAL A 290 1.86 2.00 -16.26
C VAL A 290 1.51 1.90 -14.77
N TRP A 291 0.83 2.92 -14.24
CA TRP A 291 0.60 3.04 -12.79
C TRP A 291 -0.35 1.98 -12.25
N GLN A 292 -1.50 1.75 -12.89
CA GLN A 292 -2.47 0.76 -12.45
C GLN A 292 -1.92 -0.66 -12.59
N THR A 293 -1.14 -0.95 -13.62
CA THR A 293 -0.49 -2.27 -13.74
C THR A 293 0.51 -2.49 -12.60
N ALA A 294 1.35 -1.50 -12.29
CA ALA A 294 2.29 -1.58 -11.18
C ALA A 294 1.59 -1.70 -9.82
N TYR A 295 0.54 -0.92 -9.60
CA TYR A 295 -0.25 -0.93 -8.37
C TYR A 295 -1.03 -2.24 -8.18
N PHE A 296 -1.78 -2.69 -9.19
CA PHE A 296 -2.58 -3.93 -9.12
C PHE A 296 -1.74 -5.20 -9.16
N SER A 297 -0.43 -5.13 -9.43
CA SER A 297 0.51 -6.25 -9.30
C SER A 297 1.40 -6.10 -8.07
N GLY A 298 2.40 -5.23 -8.14
CA GLY A 298 3.46 -5.09 -7.13
C GLY A 298 2.93 -4.77 -5.72
N ALA A 299 1.99 -3.83 -5.58
CA ALA A 299 1.43 -3.51 -4.27
C ALA A 299 0.60 -4.68 -3.71
N VAL A 300 -0.12 -5.41 -4.58
CA VAL A 300 -0.84 -6.62 -4.19
C VAL A 300 0.13 -7.70 -3.73
N TRP A 301 1.26 -7.88 -4.41
CA TRP A 301 2.28 -8.86 -4.01
C TRP A 301 2.94 -8.50 -2.68
N ILE A 302 3.18 -7.21 -2.41
CA ILE A 302 3.60 -6.74 -1.09
C ILE A 302 2.55 -7.10 -0.04
N SER A 303 1.26 -6.87 -0.31
CA SER A 303 0.20 -7.25 0.62
C SER A 303 0.11 -8.76 0.84
N LEU A 304 0.32 -9.58 -0.20
CA LEU A 304 0.37 -11.04 -0.08
C LEU A 304 1.55 -11.50 0.81
N LEU A 305 2.72 -10.86 0.69
CA LEU A 305 3.86 -11.12 1.57
C LEU A 305 3.56 -10.72 3.02
N LEU A 306 2.89 -9.58 3.23
CA LEU A 306 2.43 -9.15 4.55
C LEU A 306 1.40 -10.11 5.16
N ALA A 307 0.57 -10.75 4.32
CA ALA A 307 -0.40 -11.77 4.76
C ALA A 307 0.27 -13.00 5.39
N LEU A 308 1.55 -13.25 5.12
CA LEU A 308 2.35 -14.27 5.81
C LEU A 308 2.65 -13.90 7.28
N ALA A 309 2.20 -12.71 7.73
CA ALA A 309 2.31 -12.19 9.08
C ALA A 309 3.76 -12.17 9.59
N PRO A 310 4.60 -11.23 9.09
CA PRO A 310 5.98 -11.04 9.52
C PRO A 310 6.11 -11.00 11.04
N LYS A 311 7.03 -11.81 11.57
CA LYS A 311 7.26 -12.01 13.01
C LYS A 311 8.68 -12.53 13.24
N LEU A 312 9.22 -12.31 14.44
CA LEU A 312 10.45 -12.95 14.88
C LEU A 312 10.19 -14.43 15.19
N GLU A 313 10.91 -15.34 14.53
CA GLU A 313 10.89 -16.77 14.85
C GLU A 313 11.71 -17.09 16.11
N VAL A 314 12.59 -16.17 16.49
CA VAL A 314 13.65 -16.43 17.46
C VAL A 314 13.12 -16.51 18.90
N THR A 315 11.85 -16.20 19.17
CA THR A 315 11.27 -16.23 20.53
C THR A 315 11.32 -17.62 21.17
N ASN A 316 11.24 -18.72 20.41
CA ASN A 316 11.37 -20.08 20.96
C ASN A 316 12.82 -20.44 21.26
N THR A 317 13.74 -20.09 20.37
CA THR A 317 15.19 -20.28 20.58
C THR A 317 15.69 -19.40 21.72
N PHE A 318 15.19 -18.17 21.86
CA PHE A 318 15.54 -17.25 22.95
C PHE A 318 14.95 -17.66 24.29
N LYS A 319 13.71 -18.17 24.37
CA LYS A 319 13.21 -18.80 25.60
C LYS A 319 14.07 -19.99 26.02
N THR A 320 14.63 -20.71 25.04
CA THR A 320 15.56 -21.81 25.30
C THR A 320 16.92 -21.30 25.77
N LEU A 321 17.45 -20.22 25.19
CA LEU A 321 18.71 -19.58 25.60
C LEU A 321 18.62 -18.91 26.98
N LEU A 322 17.57 -18.12 27.24
CA LEU A 322 17.30 -17.55 28.57
C LEU A 322 17.04 -18.63 29.62
N GLY A 323 16.37 -19.73 29.25
CA GLY A 323 16.20 -20.89 30.11
C GLY A 323 17.51 -21.65 30.39
N GLN A 324 18.46 -21.63 29.46
CA GLN A 324 19.80 -22.19 29.63
C GLN A 324 20.68 -21.31 30.52
N GLU A 325 20.65 -19.98 30.36
CA GLU A 325 21.35 -19.04 31.24
C GLU A 325 20.80 -19.06 32.67
N ALA A 326 19.47 -19.12 32.83
CA ALA A 326 18.84 -19.25 34.15
C ALA A 326 19.18 -20.58 34.85
N ARG A 327 19.37 -21.67 34.09
CA ARG A 327 19.85 -22.96 34.63
C ARG A 327 21.34 -22.93 34.96
N ALA A 328 22.16 -22.23 34.18
CA ALA A 328 23.58 -22.05 34.46
C ALA A 328 23.84 -21.13 35.67
N ALA A 329 22.90 -20.23 35.97
CA ALA A 329 22.96 -19.32 37.13
C ALA A 329 22.36 -19.90 38.42
N ALA A 330 21.71 -21.07 38.36
CA ALA A 330 21.23 -21.75 39.56
C ALA A 330 22.41 -22.46 40.25
N PRO A 331 22.76 -22.12 41.51
CA PRO A 331 23.81 -22.84 42.21
C PRO A 331 23.40 -24.30 42.38
N ASP A 332 24.33 -25.23 42.12
CA ASP A 332 24.16 -26.65 42.39
C ASP A 332 23.87 -26.85 43.87
N VAL A 333 22.58 -26.94 44.22
CA VAL A 333 22.17 -27.44 45.53
C VAL A 333 22.40 -28.94 45.50
N GLU A 334 23.63 -29.35 45.77
CA GLU A 334 23.97 -30.72 46.15
C GLU A 334 23.11 -31.11 47.36
N MET A 335 22.06 -31.89 47.14
CA MET A 335 21.42 -32.67 48.20
C MET A 335 22.40 -33.77 48.60
N LYS A 336 23.11 -33.53 49.70
CA LYS A 336 23.77 -34.57 50.51
C LYS A 336 22.76 -35.32 51.36
#